data_AF-A0A1J4KNZ1-F1
#
_entry.id   AF-A0A1J4KNZ1-F1
#
_cell.length_a   1.000
_cell.length_b   1.000
_cell.length_c   1.000
_cell.angle_alpha   90.00
_cell.angle_beta   90.00
_cell.angle_gamma   90.00
#
_symmetry.space_group_name_H-M   'P 1'
#
loop_
_entity.id
_entity.type
_entity.pdbx_description
1 polymer ?
#
loop_
_entity_poly.entity_id
_entity_poly.type
_entity_poly.pdbx_seq_one_letter_code
_entity_poly.pdbx_strand_id
1 'polypeptide(L)'
;MDQPETPKFMRTFTLWANNQRYDFDGEKFAKMSRKCARLLTQGQTQGTINRRVRADSLTAFASACQLQQFKVTPTNAYEIRELAVEWEVPTLIQFIDDFIHKKKLPPPEEGDILEQLLKHVKQGIFLESDINAVANIINDALVDERFIDVPPEIIFQIVISAEQRGIDKQRFLEFVLTLFYKNAESAVPLILLIDFDHLTDDQTEGIFLCREVHEQNISFFIAWALSSSRNKAENELLLSDRRHHDEIETLRELLKKAQLAASTKMKKEHDQEAADLLEIVKKQQQTLDQLVQATDAQREEYRRLEDEHQQKLASLENTLRDLLDEAKDCAELLEKQQTQVERECQEQIPKLRAELMEQIDGVRDRNIENLDNIEKSITDVTDKEKEQAETLERDVTLMEEQLATAKVNMKDIKAAIAVKIVRDRLRFDKFLRDKDEQLKVFRTKGGVWGIKPKEAEAADKQISELQKRIDELCPIRGSRKGEPSE
;
A
#
# COMPACT_ATOMS: atom_id res chain seq x y z
N MET A 1 80.23 18.52 0.84
CA MET A 1 80.09 19.69 -0.05
C MET A 1 79.24 19.22 -1.21
N ASP A 2 77.95 19.50 -1.14
CA ASP A 2 77.00 19.13 -2.17
C ASP A 2 77.29 19.94 -3.43
N GLN A 3 77.35 19.26 -4.57
CA GLN A 3 77.52 19.90 -5.87
C GLN A 3 76.30 20.80 -6.15
N PRO A 4 76.50 22.01 -6.70
CA PRO A 4 75.40 22.92 -6.98
C PRO A 4 74.49 22.29 -8.04
N GLU A 5 73.20 22.13 -7.69
CA GLU A 5 72.18 21.58 -8.58
C GLU A 5 72.12 22.39 -9.89
N THR A 6 72.41 21.72 -11.00
CA THR A 6 72.22 22.26 -12.34
C THR A 6 70.75 22.65 -12.55
N PRO A 7 70.45 23.87 -13.07
CA PRO A 7 69.10 24.35 -13.26
C PRO A 7 68.24 23.38 -14.09
N LYS A 8 66.95 23.24 -13.74
CA LYS A 8 66.02 22.28 -14.39
C LYS A 8 65.94 22.37 -15.91
N PHE A 9 66.23 23.53 -16.53
CA PHE A 9 66.24 23.69 -17.99
C PHE A 9 67.50 23.12 -18.68
N MET A 10 68.58 22.84 -17.94
CA MET A 10 69.77 22.15 -18.45
C MET A 10 69.63 20.61 -18.41
N ARG A 11 68.56 20.09 -17.80
CA ARG A 11 68.35 18.63 -17.68
C ARG A 11 67.82 17.99 -18.96
N THR A 12 67.26 18.78 -19.88
CA THR A 12 66.65 18.27 -21.11
C THR A 12 67.27 18.92 -22.34
N PHE A 13 67.76 18.10 -23.25
CA PHE A 13 68.20 18.54 -24.58
C PHE A 13 67.15 18.11 -25.61
N THR A 14 66.67 19.06 -26.42
CA THR A 14 65.61 18.78 -27.38
C THR A 14 66.18 18.66 -28.79
N LEU A 15 65.96 17.52 -29.43
CA LEU A 15 66.32 17.27 -30.81
C LEU A 15 65.08 17.36 -31.70
N TRP A 16 65.14 18.20 -32.71
CA TRP A 16 64.11 18.33 -33.72
C TRP A 16 64.48 17.49 -34.94
N ALA A 17 63.64 16.52 -35.29
CA ALA A 17 63.79 15.71 -36.49
C ALA A 17 62.40 15.37 -37.06
N ASN A 18 62.20 15.52 -38.36
CA ASN A 18 60.92 15.26 -39.05
C ASN A 18 59.70 15.97 -38.42
N ASN A 19 59.83 17.22 -37.98
CA ASN A 19 58.78 17.95 -37.22
C ASN A 19 58.32 17.24 -35.93
N GLN A 20 59.09 16.29 -35.44
CA GLN A 20 58.88 15.64 -34.16
C GLN A 20 59.95 16.08 -33.17
N ARG A 21 59.48 16.30 -31.95
CA ARG A 21 60.30 16.71 -30.82
C ARG A 21 60.75 15.46 -30.05
N TYR A 22 62.06 15.27 -29.96
CA TYR A 22 62.66 14.21 -29.16
C TYR A 22 63.39 14.84 -27.96
N ASP A 23 62.89 14.58 -26.76
CA ASP A 23 63.48 15.09 -25.53
C ASP A 23 64.46 14.07 -24.94
N PHE A 24 65.69 14.51 -24.73
CA PHE A 24 66.78 13.73 -24.17
C PHE A 24 67.14 14.24 -22.79
N ASP A 25 67.60 13.34 -21.93
CA ASP A 25 68.31 13.71 -20.71
C ASP A 25 69.67 14.33 -21.10
N GLY A 26 69.82 15.63 -20.88
CA GLY A 26 70.94 16.43 -21.37
C GLY A 26 72.29 15.92 -20.86
N GLU A 27 72.36 15.42 -19.62
CA GLU A 27 73.60 14.90 -19.04
C GLU A 27 74.01 13.55 -19.65
N LYS A 28 73.02 12.68 -19.91
CA LYS A 28 73.27 11.39 -20.56
C LYS A 28 73.64 11.58 -22.02
N PHE A 29 72.94 12.46 -22.73
CA PHE A 29 73.19 12.70 -24.14
C PHE A 29 74.53 13.41 -24.37
N ALA A 30 74.93 14.34 -23.50
CA ALA A 30 76.25 14.97 -23.53
C ALA A 30 77.40 13.97 -23.34
N LYS A 31 77.21 12.94 -22.52
CA LYS A 31 78.21 11.88 -22.32
C LYS A 31 78.38 11.00 -23.56
N MET A 32 77.32 10.84 -24.35
CA MET A 32 77.29 9.99 -25.53
C MET A 32 77.68 10.72 -26.82
N SER A 33 77.28 12.00 -26.97
CA SER A 33 77.48 12.82 -28.17
C SER A 33 78.45 13.97 -27.89
N ARG A 34 79.57 14.01 -28.63
CA ARG A 34 80.53 15.13 -28.55
C ARG A 34 79.94 16.44 -29.08
N LYS A 35 79.05 16.36 -30.08
CA LYS A 35 78.32 17.53 -30.62
C LYS A 35 77.35 18.10 -29.60
N CYS A 36 76.56 17.25 -28.94
CA CYS A 36 75.65 17.68 -27.86
C CYS A 36 76.43 18.30 -26.68
N ALA A 37 77.56 17.72 -26.28
CA ALA A 37 78.40 18.29 -25.22
C ALA A 37 78.86 19.72 -25.56
N ARG A 38 79.30 19.95 -26.80
CA ARG A 38 79.66 21.31 -27.27
C ARG A 38 78.48 22.27 -27.25
N LEU A 39 77.32 21.86 -27.75
CA LEU A 39 76.11 22.70 -27.78
C LEU A 39 75.66 23.09 -26.36
N LEU A 40 75.69 22.15 -25.41
CA LEU A 40 75.37 22.42 -24.01
C LEU A 40 76.39 23.36 -23.34
N THR A 41 77.69 23.24 -23.63
CA THR A 41 78.70 24.20 -23.14
C THR A 41 78.52 25.60 -23.70
N GLN A 42 77.91 25.73 -24.89
CA GLN A 42 77.56 27.02 -25.52
C GLN A 42 76.20 27.58 -25.06
N GLY A 43 75.52 26.90 -24.14
CA GLY A 43 74.20 27.30 -23.64
C GLY A 43 73.04 26.97 -24.58
N GLN A 44 73.26 26.21 -25.65
CA GLN A 44 72.21 25.76 -26.56
C GLN A 44 71.64 24.41 -26.08
N THR A 45 70.36 24.40 -25.72
CA THR A 45 69.64 23.21 -25.24
C THR A 45 68.81 22.52 -26.34
N GLN A 46 68.98 22.93 -27.59
CA GLN A 46 68.27 22.37 -28.73
C GLN A 46 69.18 22.16 -29.93
N GLY A 47 68.84 21.19 -30.78
CA GLY A 47 69.46 21.03 -32.08
C GLY A 47 68.50 20.41 -33.08
N THR A 48 68.84 20.50 -34.36
CA THR A 48 67.98 20.08 -35.47
C THR A 48 68.72 19.13 -36.39
N ILE A 49 68.05 18.07 -36.81
CA ILE A 49 68.48 17.20 -37.91
C ILE A 49 67.79 17.71 -39.17
N ASN A 50 68.57 18.27 -40.09
CA ASN A 50 68.04 18.91 -41.30
C ASN A 50 67.64 17.91 -42.40
N ARG A 51 67.93 16.62 -42.21
CA ARG A 51 67.57 15.55 -43.14
C ARG A 51 66.39 14.74 -42.64
N ARG A 52 65.52 14.30 -43.55
CA ARG A 52 64.44 13.37 -43.23
C ARG A 52 65.03 11.99 -43.04
N VAL A 53 64.92 11.47 -41.83
CA VAL A 53 65.37 10.12 -41.46
C VAL A 53 64.15 9.25 -41.23
N ARG A 54 64.21 7.94 -41.47
CA ARG A 54 63.06 7.08 -41.13
C ARG A 54 62.77 7.11 -39.63
N ALA A 55 61.50 7.01 -39.27
CA ALA A 55 61.06 7.08 -37.87
C ALA A 55 61.64 5.93 -37.02
N ASP A 56 61.85 4.75 -37.61
CA ASP A 56 62.49 3.60 -36.96
C ASP A 56 63.98 3.85 -36.70
N SER A 57 64.70 4.43 -37.66
CA SER A 57 66.10 4.87 -37.51
C SER A 57 66.23 5.95 -36.42
N LEU A 58 65.34 6.94 -36.39
CA LEU A 58 65.33 8.00 -35.35
C LEU A 58 65.00 7.45 -33.97
N THR A 59 64.03 6.56 -33.86
CA THR A 59 63.67 5.93 -32.58
C THR A 59 64.82 5.08 -32.05
N ALA A 60 65.46 4.29 -32.93
CA ALA A 60 66.62 3.50 -32.56
C ALA A 60 67.81 4.37 -32.15
N PHE A 61 68.07 5.47 -32.86
CA PHE A 61 69.09 6.44 -32.51
C PHE A 61 68.79 7.12 -31.16
N ALA A 62 67.54 7.52 -30.94
CA ALA A 62 67.11 8.15 -29.70
C ALA A 62 67.27 7.21 -28.50
N SER A 63 66.81 5.97 -28.62
CA SER A 63 66.98 4.93 -27.59
C SER A 63 68.46 4.65 -27.32
N ALA A 64 69.32 4.58 -28.35
CA ALA A 64 70.76 4.40 -28.19
C ALA A 64 71.41 5.55 -27.40
N CYS A 65 71.01 6.79 -27.68
CA CYS A 65 71.51 7.99 -26.99
C CYS A 65 71.05 8.09 -25.53
N GLN A 66 69.96 7.41 -25.16
CA GLN A 66 69.44 7.33 -23.79
C GLN A 66 69.88 6.07 -23.03
N LEU A 67 70.78 5.26 -23.59
CA LEU A 67 71.22 3.97 -23.03
C LEU A 67 70.09 2.94 -22.86
N GLN A 68 69.07 3.01 -23.71
CA GLN A 68 67.97 2.04 -23.77
C GLN A 68 68.26 0.94 -24.80
N GLN A 69 67.52 -0.17 -24.73
CA GLN A 69 67.61 -1.22 -25.74
C GLN A 69 67.06 -0.69 -27.08
N PHE A 70 67.79 -0.90 -28.16
CA PHE A 70 67.40 -0.48 -29.51
C PHE A 70 67.61 -1.62 -30.52
N LYS A 71 66.86 -1.58 -31.62
CA LYS A 71 66.88 -2.62 -32.66
C LYS A 71 67.50 -2.08 -33.95
N VAL A 72 68.63 -2.66 -34.34
CA VAL A 72 69.26 -2.39 -35.64
C VAL A 72 68.79 -3.43 -36.66
N THR A 73 68.23 -2.96 -37.76
CA THR A 73 67.80 -3.75 -38.92
C THR A 73 68.77 -3.52 -40.09
N PRO A 74 68.86 -4.46 -41.05
CA PRO A 74 69.66 -4.27 -42.27
C PRO A 74 69.36 -2.97 -43.03
N THR A 75 68.10 -2.52 -42.97
CA THR A 75 67.60 -1.34 -43.71
C THR A 75 67.88 -0.03 -43.00
N ASN A 76 68.03 -0.01 -41.67
CA ASN A 76 68.27 1.20 -40.89
C ASN A 76 69.75 1.40 -40.48
N ALA A 77 70.58 0.36 -40.61
CA ALA A 77 71.97 0.38 -40.12
C ALA A 77 72.80 1.54 -40.69
N TYR A 78 72.73 1.80 -41.99
CA TYR A 78 73.46 2.89 -42.62
C TYR A 78 72.93 4.28 -42.23
N GLU A 79 71.60 4.48 -42.18
CA GLU A 79 71.01 5.74 -41.72
C GLU A 79 71.38 6.06 -40.26
N ILE A 80 71.35 5.06 -39.37
CA ILE A 80 71.76 5.25 -37.96
C ILE A 80 73.26 5.52 -37.86
N ARG A 81 74.09 4.87 -38.69
CA ARG A 81 75.54 5.14 -38.76
C ARG A 81 75.80 6.59 -39.11
N GLU A 82 75.17 7.09 -40.16
CA GLU A 82 75.33 8.48 -40.57
C GLU A 82 74.85 9.44 -39.48
N LEU A 83 73.76 9.13 -38.77
CA LEU A 83 73.30 9.95 -37.64
C LEU A 83 74.31 9.96 -36.49
N ALA A 84 74.90 8.80 -36.20
CA ALA A 84 75.93 8.66 -35.20
C ALA A 84 77.19 9.45 -35.58
N VAL A 85 77.54 9.53 -36.87
CA VAL A 85 78.63 10.38 -37.37
C VAL A 85 78.26 11.86 -37.25
N GLU A 86 77.07 12.26 -37.72
CA GLU A 86 76.59 13.65 -37.70
C GLU A 86 76.51 14.24 -36.28
N TRP A 87 76.16 13.40 -35.30
CA TRP A 87 76.08 13.75 -33.88
C TRP A 87 77.31 13.32 -33.08
N GLU A 88 78.33 12.79 -33.74
CA GLU A 88 79.60 12.38 -33.13
C GLU A 88 79.41 11.49 -31.87
N VAL A 89 78.71 10.37 -32.04
CA VAL A 89 78.46 9.35 -31.00
C VAL A 89 79.37 8.13 -31.24
N PRO A 90 80.59 8.08 -30.67
CA PRO A 90 81.61 7.12 -31.08
C PRO A 90 81.25 5.66 -30.78
N THR A 91 80.57 5.42 -29.66
CA THR A 91 80.13 4.09 -29.23
C THR A 91 79.07 3.51 -30.17
N LEU A 92 78.19 4.35 -30.71
CA LEU A 92 77.16 3.94 -31.65
C LEU A 92 77.74 3.69 -33.04
N ILE A 93 78.73 4.49 -33.46
CA ILE A 93 79.48 4.26 -34.71
C ILE A 93 80.15 2.88 -34.68
N GLN A 94 80.92 2.58 -33.63
CA GLN A 94 81.60 1.29 -33.49
C GLN A 94 80.62 0.12 -33.49
N PHE A 95 79.52 0.23 -32.73
CA PHE A 95 78.51 -0.82 -32.66
C PHE A 95 77.86 -1.11 -34.01
N ILE A 96 77.59 -0.08 -34.81
CA ILE A 96 76.96 -0.23 -36.12
C ILE A 96 77.96 -0.70 -37.17
N ASP A 97 79.21 -0.22 -37.15
CA ASP A 97 80.28 -0.71 -38.02
C ASP A 97 80.52 -2.21 -37.79
N ASP A 98 80.57 -2.66 -36.52
CA ASP A 98 80.65 -4.08 -36.17
C ASP A 98 79.45 -4.88 -36.69
N PHE A 99 78.24 -4.30 -36.61
CA PHE A 99 77.02 -4.93 -37.13
C PHE A 99 77.02 -5.04 -38.66
N ILE A 100 77.46 -4.00 -39.36
CA ILE A 100 77.60 -3.97 -40.83
C ILE A 100 78.65 -4.99 -41.28
N HIS A 101 79.81 -5.04 -40.62
CA HIS A 101 80.86 -6.02 -40.90
C HIS A 101 80.40 -7.47 -40.63
N LYS A 102 79.71 -7.70 -39.51
CA LYS A 102 79.21 -9.04 -39.13
C LYS A 102 78.12 -9.55 -40.08
N LYS A 103 77.28 -8.65 -40.61
CA LYS A 103 76.19 -9.01 -41.54
C LYS A 103 76.52 -8.85 -43.03
N LYS A 104 77.69 -8.31 -43.38
CA LYS A 104 78.12 -8.04 -44.76
C LYS A 104 77.05 -7.29 -45.57
N LEU A 105 76.50 -6.23 -45.00
CA LEU A 105 75.44 -5.46 -45.66
C LEU A 105 76.04 -4.69 -46.85
N PRO A 106 75.47 -4.78 -48.06
CA PRO A 106 75.92 -3.95 -49.17
C PRO A 106 75.69 -2.46 -48.83
N PRO A 107 76.61 -1.56 -49.22
CA PRO A 107 76.37 -0.11 -49.13
C PRO A 107 75.09 0.23 -49.90
N PRO A 108 74.27 1.20 -49.45
CA PRO A 108 73.15 1.67 -50.26
C PRO A 108 73.70 2.15 -51.61
N GLU A 109 73.23 1.56 -52.70
CA GLU A 109 73.60 1.98 -54.06
C GLU A 109 73.18 3.45 -54.24
N GLU A 110 74.11 4.32 -54.62
CA GLU A 110 73.83 5.65 -55.18
C GLU A 110 73.17 5.48 -56.56
N GLY A 111 72.02 4.82 -56.61
CA GLY A 111 71.23 4.69 -57.83
C GLY A 111 70.65 6.05 -58.22
N ASP A 112 70.59 6.33 -59.52
CA ASP A 112 69.93 7.51 -60.08
C ASP A 112 68.47 7.57 -59.59
N ILE A 113 68.24 8.36 -58.53
CA ILE A 113 66.97 8.46 -57.81
C ILE A 113 65.90 9.05 -58.74
N LEU A 114 66.31 9.92 -59.66
CA LEU A 114 65.40 10.53 -60.63
C LEU A 114 64.97 9.52 -61.70
N GLU A 115 65.88 8.66 -62.17
CA GLU A 115 65.53 7.59 -63.11
C GLU A 115 64.56 6.57 -62.48
N GLN A 116 64.73 6.25 -61.19
CA GLN A 116 63.79 5.40 -60.45
C GLN A 116 62.41 6.03 -60.36
N LEU A 117 62.33 7.32 -60.02
CA LEU A 117 61.07 8.06 -59.99
C LEU A 117 60.41 8.05 -61.38
N LEU A 118 61.16 8.34 -62.45
CA LEU A 118 60.63 8.36 -63.81
C LEU A 118 60.12 6.99 -64.27
N LYS A 119 60.78 5.89 -63.86
CA LYS A 119 60.31 4.52 -64.13
C LYS A 119 58.99 4.23 -63.41
N HIS A 120 58.86 4.61 -62.15
CA HIS A 120 57.65 4.41 -61.37
C HIS A 120 56.49 5.29 -61.84
N VAL A 121 56.78 6.54 -62.21
CA VAL A 121 55.81 7.47 -62.83
C VAL A 121 55.28 6.90 -64.15
N LYS A 122 56.14 6.36 -65.01
CA LYS A 122 55.71 5.69 -66.26
C LYS A 122 54.86 4.44 -66.04
N GLN A 123 54.97 3.81 -64.87
CA GLN A 123 54.16 2.66 -64.46
C GLN A 123 52.88 3.06 -63.71
N GLY A 124 52.67 4.36 -63.43
CA GLY A 124 51.54 4.87 -62.65
C GLY A 124 51.62 4.57 -61.15
N ILE A 125 52.81 4.24 -60.65
CA ILE A 125 53.06 3.93 -59.24
C ILE A 125 53.65 5.18 -58.57
N PHE A 126 52.94 5.75 -57.60
CA PHE A 126 53.38 6.93 -56.86
C PHE A 126 53.71 6.51 -55.42
N LEU A 127 54.99 6.29 -55.13
CA LEU A 127 55.48 5.94 -53.80
C LEU A 127 56.00 7.20 -53.09
N GLU A 128 55.53 7.44 -51.87
CA GLU A 128 56.04 8.54 -51.03
C GLU A 128 57.55 8.42 -50.77
N SER A 129 58.12 7.21 -50.80
CA SER A 129 59.56 6.99 -50.65
C SER A 129 60.38 7.69 -51.73
N ASP A 130 59.88 7.70 -52.97
CA ASP A 130 60.62 8.16 -54.13
C ASP A 130 60.55 9.67 -54.24
N ILE A 131 59.38 10.24 -53.92
CA ILE A 131 59.17 11.68 -53.74
C ILE A 131 60.13 12.22 -52.69
N ASN A 132 60.25 11.52 -51.56
CA ASN A 132 61.18 11.90 -50.50
C ASN A 132 62.64 11.73 -50.90
N ALA A 133 62.96 10.70 -51.68
CA ALA A 133 64.31 10.47 -52.15
C ALA A 133 64.75 11.56 -53.14
N VAL A 134 63.90 11.98 -54.07
CA VAL A 134 64.19 13.10 -54.99
C VAL A 134 64.19 14.44 -54.24
N ALA A 135 63.30 14.63 -53.27
CA ALA A 135 63.35 15.80 -52.38
C ALA A 135 64.68 15.90 -51.60
N ASN A 136 65.40 14.78 -51.40
CA ASN A 136 66.72 14.81 -50.79
C ASN A 136 67.80 15.44 -51.69
N ILE A 137 67.64 15.34 -53.01
CA ILE A 137 68.60 15.80 -54.02
C ILE A 137 68.04 16.95 -54.87
N ILE A 138 67.09 17.71 -54.31
CA ILE A 138 66.29 18.69 -55.07
C ILE A 138 67.13 19.70 -55.85
N ASN A 139 68.22 20.21 -55.28
CA ASN A 139 69.04 21.23 -55.91
C ASN A 139 69.85 20.70 -57.10
N ASP A 140 70.08 19.39 -57.15
CA ASP A 140 70.70 18.70 -58.28
C ASP A 140 69.63 18.30 -59.31
N ALA A 141 68.45 17.87 -58.83
CA ALA A 141 67.30 17.54 -59.68
C ALA A 141 66.74 18.74 -60.46
N LEU A 142 66.77 19.95 -59.89
CA LEU A 142 66.32 21.18 -60.55
C LEU A 142 67.17 21.57 -61.76
N VAL A 143 68.43 21.09 -61.83
CA VAL A 143 69.35 21.32 -62.95
C VAL A 143 69.19 20.24 -64.02
N ASP A 144 68.61 19.08 -63.69
CA ASP A 144 68.42 17.98 -64.61
C ASP A 144 67.20 18.22 -65.53
N GLU A 145 67.43 18.27 -66.84
CA GLU A 145 66.38 18.44 -67.86
C GLU A 145 65.30 17.36 -67.78
N ARG A 146 65.62 16.15 -67.30
CA ARG A 146 64.66 15.04 -67.16
C ARG A 146 63.59 15.32 -66.10
N PHE A 147 63.86 16.24 -65.17
CA PHE A 147 62.91 16.60 -64.14
C PHE A 147 61.66 17.31 -64.70
N ILE A 148 61.78 17.90 -65.90
CA ILE A 148 60.66 18.53 -66.61
C ILE A 148 59.60 17.50 -67.06
N ASP A 149 59.99 16.25 -67.28
CA ASP A 149 59.08 15.20 -67.73
C ASP A 149 58.26 14.57 -66.58
N VAL A 150 58.50 15.00 -65.34
CA VAL A 150 57.75 14.57 -64.16
C VAL A 150 56.40 15.32 -64.12
N PRO A 151 55.29 14.66 -63.76
CA PRO A 151 53.99 15.32 -63.60
C PRO A 151 54.06 16.48 -62.61
N PRO A 152 53.38 17.61 -62.90
CA PRO A 152 53.47 18.83 -62.11
C PRO A 152 53.01 18.65 -60.65
N GLU A 153 52.07 17.73 -60.39
CA GLU A 153 51.61 17.40 -59.05
C GLU A 153 52.71 16.74 -58.21
N ILE A 154 53.52 15.89 -58.84
CA ILE A 154 54.64 15.20 -58.19
C ILE A 154 55.78 16.18 -57.96
N ILE A 155 56.09 17.05 -58.92
CA ILE A 155 57.06 18.13 -58.73
C ILE A 155 56.64 19.03 -57.55
N PHE A 156 55.36 19.42 -57.49
CA PHE A 156 54.82 20.21 -56.39
C PHE A 156 54.99 19.53 -55.02
N GLN A 157 54.70 18.23 -54.94
CA GLN A 157 54.90 17.45 -53.69
C GLN A 157 56.37 17.33 -53.30
N ILE A 158 57.28 17.16 -54.27
CA ILE A 158 58.73 17.12 -54.04
C ILE A 158 59.21 18.47 -53.49
N VAL A 159 58.78 19.58 -54.09
CA VAL A 159 59.15 20.95 -53.70
C VAL A 159 58.66 21.25 -52.28
N ILE A 160 57.39 20.96 -51.94
CA ILE A 160 56.89 21.12 -50.57
C ILE A 160 57.67 20.25 -49.58
N SER A 161 58.00 19.01 -49.95
CA SER A 161 58.77 18.11 -49.09
C SER A 161 60.22 18.58 -48.90
N ALA A 162 60.76 19.30 -49.88
CA ALA A 162 62.12 19.85 -49.87
C ALA A 162 62.22 21.24 -49.23
N GLU A 163 61.11 21.97 -49.08
CA GLU A 163 61.06 23.32 -48.46
C GLU A 163 61.73 23.37 -47.08
N GLN A 164 61.61 22.28 -46.30
CA GLN A 164 62.23 22.14 -44.97
C GLN A 164 63.77 22.18 -44.99
N ARG A 165 64.41 22.03 -46.16
CA ARG A 165 65.87 21.90 -46.30
C ARG A 165 66.55 23.13 -46.89
N GLY A 166 65.77 24.09 -47.38
CA GLY A 166 66.27 25.23 -48.13
C GLY A 166 66.51 24.87 -49.59
N ILE A 167 65.55 25.22 -50.44
CA ILE A 167 65.67 25.14 -51.89
C ILE A 167 66.44 26.37 -52.38
N ASP A 168 67.37 26.17 -53.33
CA ASP A 168 67.99 27.30 -54.02
C ASP A 168 66.94 28.03 -54.86
N LYS A 169 66.52 29.21 -54.37
CA LYS A 169 65.46 30.02 -54.97
C LYS A 169 65.76 30.44 -56.40
N GLN A 170 67.03 30.65 -56.77
CA GLN A 170 67.41 31.07 -58.11
C GLN A 170 67.31 29.90 -59.10
N ARG A 171 67.80 28.72 -58.70
CA ARG A 171 67.66 27.49 -59.52
C ARG A 171 66.20 27.08 -59.68
N PHE A 172 65.41 27.24 -58.62
CA PHE A 172 63.98 26.96 -58.67
C PHE A 172 63.26 27.93 -59.60
N LEU A 173 63.59 29.22 -59.55
CA LEU A 173 63.03 30.22 -60.46
C LEU A 173 63.36 29.91 -61.92
N GLU A 174 64.62 29.60 -62.23
CA GLU A 174 65.07 29.26 -63.58
C GLU A 174 64.37 27.99 -64.12
N PHE A 175 64.24 26.97 -63.27
CA PHE A 175 63.49 25.75 -63.59
C PHE A 175 62.01 26.04 -63.87
N VAL A 176 61.32 26.81 -63.01
CA VAL A 176 59.90 27.14 -63.20
C VAL A 176 59.69 27.99 -64.45
N LEU A 177 60.60 28.91 -64.78
CA LEU A 177 60.55 29.69 -66.02
C LEU A 177 60.77 28.79 -67.25
N THR A 178 61.73 27.87 -67.21
CA THR A 178 61.95 26.89 -68.30
C THR A 178 60.74 25.99 -68.48
N LEU A 179 60.13 25.55 -67.38
CA LEU A 179 58.90 24.77 -67.41
C LEU A 179 57.73 25.59 -67.96
N PHE A 180 57.61 26.87 -67.59
CA PHE A 180 56.56 27.77 -68.06
C PHE A 180 56.63 28.01 -69.57
N TYR A 181 57.84 28.23 -70.11
CA TYR A 181 58.01 28.41 -71.57
C TYR A 181 57.82 27.12 -72.36
N LYS A 182 58.07 25.94 -71.77
CA LYS A 182 57.87 24.63 -72.44
C LYS A 182 56.42 24.13 -72.31
N ASN A 183 55.81 24.30 -71.13
CA ASN A 183 54.43 23.93 -70.83
C ASN A 183 53.87 24.80 -69.69
N ALA A 184 53.18 25.88 -70.07
CA ALA A 184 52.59 26.83 -69.12
C ALA A 184 51.66 26.16 -68.11
N GLU A 185 50.86 25.15 -68.52
CA GLU A 185 49.92 24.43 -67.65
C GLU A 185 50.63 23.67 -66.52
N SER A 186 51.77 23.03 -66.81
CA SER A 186 52.54 22.30 -65.81
C SER A 186 53.28 23.22 -64.84
N ALA A 187 53.55 24.46 -65.24
CA ALA A 187 54.20 25.44 -64.40
C ALA A 187 53.24 26.13 -63.41
N VAL A 188 51.93 26.22 -63.72
CA VAL A 188 50.96 26.97 -62.90
C VAL A 188 51.01 26.60 -61.41
N PRO A 189 51.03 25.31 -61.00
CA PRO A 189 51.09 24.94 -59.58
C PRO A 189 52.36 25.41 -58.88
N LEU A 190 53.45 25.60 -59.61
CA LEU A 190 54.77 25.97 -59.09
C LEU A 190 55.02 27.47 -59.12
N ILE A 191 54.31 28.22 -59.98
CA ILE A 191 54.42 29.68 -60.08
C ILE A 191 54.06 30.36 -58.76
N LEU A 192 53.11 29.82 -58.00
CA LEU A 192 52.77 30.38 -56.68
C LEU A 192 53.86 30.20 -55.62
N LEU A 193 54.86 29.35 -55.88
CA LEU A 193 55.97 29.05 -54.97
C LEU A 193 57.25 29.83 -55.33
N ILE A 194 57.28 30.58 -56.43
CA ILE A 194 58.46 31.36 -56.82
C ILE A 194 58.57 32.67 -56.04
N ASP A 195 59.80 33.15 -55.91
CA ASP A 195 60.10 34.44 -55.32
C ASP A 195 59.97 35.55 -56.38
N PHE A 196 58.82 36.25 -56.39
CA PHE A 196 58.51 37.28 -57.39
C PHE A 196 59.44 38.49 -57.34
N ASP A 197 60.17 38.70 -56.24
CA ASP A 197 61.11 39.83 -56.12
C ASP A 197 62.35 39.68 -57.04
N HIS A 198 62.57 38.47 -57.57
CA HIS A 198 63.72 38.13 -58.42
C HIS A 198 63.37 38.01 -59.91
N LEU A 199 62.11 38.25 -60.29
CA LEU A 199 61.65 38.24 -61.68
C LEU A 199 61.95 39.56 -62.38
N THR A 200 62.18 39.52 -63.69
CA THR A 200 62.17 40.75 -64.50
C THR A 200 60.74 41.22 -64.78
N ASP A 201 60.57 42.51 -65.08
CA ASP A 201 59.25 43.08 -65.40
C ASP A 201 58.58 42.34 -66.57
N ASP A 202 59.34 41.98 -67.60
CA ASP A 202 58.85 41.23 -68.77
C ASP A 202 58.39 39.80 -68.41
N GLN A 203 59.11 39.11 -67.52
CA GLN A 203 58.73 37.77 -67.06
C GLN A 203 57.48 37.82 -66.18
N THR A 204 57.39 38.86 -65.34
CA THR A 204 56.24 39.12 -64.48
C THR A 204 55.00 39.38 -65.32
N GLU A 205 55.08 40.29 -66.29
CA GLU A 205 53.98 40.57 -67.22
C GLU A 205 53.59 39.32 -68.04
N GLY A 206 54.56 38.53 -68.49
CA GLY A 206 54.31 37.26 -69.19
C GLY A 206 53.54 36.22 -68.36
N ILE A 207 53.87 36.08 -67.08
CA ILE A 207 53.15 35.17 -66.15
C ILE A 207 51.75 35.70 -65.87
N PHE A 208 51.60 37.01 -65.62
CA PHE A 208 50.31 37.62 -65.30
C PHE A 208 49.36 37.75 -66.50
N LEU A 209 49.85 37.77 -67.74
CA LEU A 209 48.99 37.80 -68.93
C LEU A 209 48.64 36.41 -69.45
N CYS A 210 49.22 35.34 -68.90
CA CYS A 210 48.95 33.97 -69.29
C CYS A 210 47.56 33.54 -68.80
N ARG A 211 46.70 33.13 -69.73
CA ARG A 211 45.30 32.76 -69.46
C ARG A 211 45.20 31.49 -68.62
N GLU A 212 46.09 30.54 -68.88
CA GLU A 212 46.20 29.24 -68.23
C GLU A 212 46.48 29.40 -66.73
N VAL A 213 47.32 30.37 -66.36
CA VAL A 213 47.62 30.73 -64.96
C VAL A 213 46.34 31.19 -64.24
N HIS A 214 45.52 32.02 -64.87
CA HIS A 214 44.27 32.52 -64.27
C HIS A 214 43.22 31.42 -64.10
N GLU A 215 42.98 30.62 -65.14
CA GLU A 215 41.93 29.59 -65.12
C GLU A 215 42.28 28.44 -64.16
N GLN A 216 43.53 27.99 -64.15
CA GLN A 216 43.96 26.87 -63.31
C GLN A 216 44.16 27.27 -61.84
N ASN A 217 44.69 28.46 -61.53
CA ASN A 217 44.80 28.93 -60.15
C ASN A 217 43.42 29.06 -59.50
N ILE A 218 42.44 29.64 -60.21
CA ILE A 218 41.06 29.75 -59.71
C ILE A 218 40.47 28.36 -59.47
N SER A 219 40.65 27.43 -60.41
CA SER A 219 40.18 26.05 -60.27
C SER A 219 40.84 25.33 -59.09
N PHE A 220 42.14 25.54 -58.86
CA PHE A 220 42.86 25.00 -57.72
C PHE A 220 42.33 25.54 -56.38
N PHE A 221 42.13 26.85 -56.25
CA PHE A 221 41.58 27.43 -55.01
C PHE A 221 40.15 26.96 -54.73
N ILE A 222 39.32 26.81 -55.76
CA ILE A 222 37.97 26.24 -55.64
C ILE A 222 38.05 24.78 -55.19
N ALA A 223 38.89 23.96 -55.84
CA ALA A 223 39.06 22.55 -55.48
C ALA A 223 39.62 22.39 -54.06
N TRP A 224 40.58 23.23 -53.66
CA TRP A 224 41.14 23.24 -52.31
C TRP A 224 40.09 23.64 -51.26
N ALA A 225 39.30 24.69 -51.51
CA ALA A 225 38.22 25.11 -50.61
C ALA A 225 37.15 24.01 -50.47
N LEU A 226 36.77 23.36 -51.57
CA LEU A 226 35.82 22.24 -51.55
C LEU A 226 36.39 21.02 -50.82
N SER A 227 37.66 20.67 -51.05
CA SER A 227 38.34 19.56 -50.37
C SER A 227 38.50 19.82 -48.88
N SER A 228 38.90 21.04 -48.50
CA SER A 228 39.00 21.48 -47.10
C SER A 228 37.64 21.45 -46.40
N SER A 229 36.59 21.97 -47.05
CA SER A 229 35.22 21.90 -46.55
C SER A 229 34.73 20.46 -46.37
N ARG A 230 34.99 19.59 -47.36
CA ARG A 230 34.68 18.16 -47.28
C ARG A 230 35.40 17.49 -46.12
N ASN A 231 36.71 17.69 -45.99
CA ASN A 231 37.51 17.09 -44.91
C ASN A 231 37.04 17.58 -43.53
N LYS A 232 36.63 18.85 -43.42
CA LYS A 232 36.04 19.38 -42.19
C LYS A 232 34.71 18.69 -41.87
N ALA A 233 33.82 18.57 -42.84
CA ALA A 233 32.53 17.90 -42.68
C ALA A 233 32.70 16.42 -42.29
N GLU A 234 33.65 15.72 -42.92
CA GLU A 234 33.97 14.32 -42.61
C GLU A 234 34.53 14.18 -41.19
N ASN A 235 35.43 15.06 -40.77
CA ASN A 235 35.95 15.07 -39.40
C ASN A 235 34.84 15.36 -38.36
N GLU A 236 33.94 16.31 -38.64
CA GLU A 236 32.80 16.60 -37.77
C GLU A 236 31.86 15.39 -37.67
N LEU A 237 31.61 14.70 -38.79
CA LEU A 237 30.80 13.49 -38.82
C LEU A 237 31.45 12.35 -38.01
N LEU A 238 32.75 12.09 -38.20
CA LEU A 238 33.49 11.10 -37.41
C LEU A 238 33.49 11.43 -35.91
N LEU A 239 33.62 12.72 -35.55
CA LEU A 239 33.51 13.14 -34.15
C LEU A 239 32.10 12.95 -33.60
N SER A 240 31.07 13.25 -34.40
CA SER A 240 29.67 13.04 -34.02
C SER A 240 29.38 11.55 -33.82
N ASP A 241 29.84 10.69 -34.74
CA ASP A 241 29.68 9.24 -34.64
C ASP A 241 30.35 8.67 -33.39
N ARG A 242 31.55 9.14 -33.06
CA ARG A 242 32.23 8.76 -31.80
C ARG A 242 31.43 9.20 -30.58
N ARG A 243 30.94 10.45 -30.55
CA ARG A 243 30.11 10.94 -29.44
C ARG A 243 28.84 10.12 -29.28
N HIS A 244 28.13 9.83 -30.38
CA HIS A 244 26.93 9.01 -30.33
C HIS A 244 27.25 7.57 -29.91
N HIS A 245 28.40 7.02 -30.30
CA HIS A 245 28.83 5.71 -29.83
C HIS A 245 29.04 5.70 -28.31
N ASP A 246 29.77 6.67 -27.77
CA ASP A 246 30.02 6.82 -26.33
C ASP A 246 28.70 7.03 -25.55
N GLU A 247 27.79 7.87 -26.08
CA GLU A 247 26.44 8.08 -25.52
C GLU A 247 25.61 6.78 -25.52
N ILE A 248 25.66 6.00 -26.60
CA ILE A 248 24.96 4.71 -26.68
C ILE A 248 25.56 3.69 -25.70
N GLU A 249 26.89 3.65 -25.55
CA GLU A 249 27.54 2.76 -24.59
C GLU A 249 27.17 3.12 -23.15
N THR A 250 27.23 4.40 -22.80
CA THR A 250 26.82 4.86 -21.46
C THR A 250 25.33 4.59 -21.20
N LEU A 251 24.45 4.80 -22.17
CA LEU A 251 23.04 4.42 -22.06
C LEU A 251 22.85 2.92 -21.89
N ARG A 252 23.60 2.09 -22.62
CA ARG A 252 23.57 0.62 -22.44
C ARG A 252 24.02 0.21 -21.06
N GLU A 253 25.05 0.83 -20.50
CA GLU A 253 25.50 0.57 -19.14
C GLU A 253 24.45 0.99 -18.10
N LEU A 254 23.87 2.17 -18.25
CA LEU A 254 22.80 2.66 -17.38
C LEU A 254 21.59 1.74 -17.43
N LEU A 255 21.20 1.27 -18.62
CA LEU A 255 20.08 0.35 -18.80
C LEU A 255 20.37 -1.02 -18.18
N LYS A 256 21.59 -1.56 -18.34
CA LYS A 256 22.03 -2.77 -17.64
C LYS A 256 22.00 -2.61 -16.12
N LYS A 257 22.49 -1.48 -15.59
CA LYS A 257 22.46 -1.18 -14.15
C LYS A 257 21.02 -1.07 -13.63
N ALA A 258 20.15 -0.37 -14.36
CA ALA A 258 18.73 -0.25 -14.02
C ALA A 258 18.03 -1.60 -14.06
N GLN A 259 18.29 -2.44 -15.07
CA GLN A 259 17.73 -3.78 -15.19
C GLN A 259 18.21 -4.69 -14.05
N LEU A 260 19.49 -4.65 -13.68
CA LEU A 260 20.03 -5.37 -12.53
C LEU A 260 19.41 -4.89 -11.22
N ALA A 261 19.27 -3.58 -11.03
CA ALA A 261 18.64 -2.99 -9.84
C ALA A 261 17.16 -3.39 -9.74
N ALA A 262 16.42 -3.35 -10.85
CA ALA A 262 15.03 -3.79 -10.91
C ALA A 262 14.90 -5.30 -10.63
N SER A 263 15.76 -6.12 -11.23
CA SER A 263 15.76 -7.58 -11.02
C SER A 263 16.12 -7.96 -9.59
N THR A 264 17.12 -7.30 -9.00
CA THR A 264 17.50 -7.52 -7.59
C THR A 264 16.42 -7.05 -6.62
N LYS A 265 15.78 -5.91 -6.90
CA LYS A 265 14.63 -5.44 -6.13
C LYS A 265 13.47 -6.44 -6.20
N MET A 266 13.09 -6.87 -7.41
CA MET A 266 12.04 -7.88 -7.60
C MET A 266 12.37 -9.18 -6.89
N LYS A 267 13.60 -9.70 -7.01
CA LYS A 267 14.04 -10.90 -6.28
C LYS A 267 13.91 -10.73 -4.78
N LYS A 268 14.35 -9.59 -4.24
CA LYS A 268 14.27 -9.30 -2.81
C LYS A 268 12.81 -9.23 -2.32
N GLU A 269 11.94 -8.58 -3.08
CA GLU A 269 10.49 -8.56 -2.79
C GLU A 269 9.90 -9.98 -2.83
N HIS A 270 10.24 -10.77 -3.84
CA HIS A 270 9.79 -12.16 -3.97
C HIS A 270 10.29 -13.06 -2.83
N ASP A 271 11.57 -12.94 -2.45
CA ASP A 271 12.17 -13.70 -1.36
C ASP A 271 11.53 -13.33 -0.02
N GLN A 272 11.18 -12.05 0.15
CA GLN A 272 10.48 -11.56 1.33
C GLN A 272 9.03 -12.09 1.39
N GLU A 273 8.30 -12.03 0.28
CA GLU A 273 6.96 -12.64 0.18
C GLU A 273 7.01 -14.15 0.43
N ALA A 274 8.01 -14.85 -0.10
CA ALA A 274 8.20 -16.28 0.14
C ALA A 274 8.49 -16.58 1.63
N ALA A 275 9.29 -15.75 2.29
CA ALA A 275 9.56 -15.87 3.71
C ALA A 275 8.29 -15.64 4.55
N ASP A 276 7.50 -14.63 4.22
CA ASP A 276 6.24 -14.33 4.89
C ASP A 276 5.23 -15.48 4.72
N LEU A 277 5.12 -16.03 3.50
CA LEU A 277 4.29 -17.21 3.22
C LEU A 277 4.75 -18.44 4.02
N LEU A 278 6.05 -18.69 4.11
CA LEU A 278 6.59 -19.77 4.94
C LEU A 278 6.27 -19.57 6.43
N GLU A 279 6.30 -18.34 6.93
CA GLU A 279 5.92 -18.03 8.30
C GLU A 279 4.43 -18.28 8.54
N ILE A 280 3.56 -17.88 7.59
CA ILE A 280 2.13 -18.16 7.63
C ILE A 280 1.87 -19.67 7.64
N VAL A 281 2.53 -20.42 6.76
CA VAL A 281 2.41 -21.89 6.71
C VAL A 281 2.85 -22.50 8.05
N LYS A 282 3.93 -22.02 8.64
CA LYS A 282 4.39 -22.49 9.95
C LYS A 282 3.38 -22.19 11.06
N LYS A 283 2.77 -20.99 11.07
CA LYS A 283 1.70 -20.65 12.02
C LYS A 283 0.47 -21.54 11.81
N GLN A 284 0.06 -21.75 10.55
CA GLN A 284 -1.06 -22.63 10.23
C GLN A 284 -0.79 -24.08 10.67
N GLN A 285 0.43 -24.59 10.47
CA GLN A 285 0.84 -25.90 10.95
C GLN A 285 0.73 -26.01 12.47
N GLN A 286 1.21 -25.00 13.22
CA GLN A 286 1.07 -24.96 14.68
C GLN A 286 -0.39 -24.92 15.13
N THR A 287 -1.24 -24.14 14.46
CA THR A 287 -2.67 -24.09 14.75
C THR A 287 -3.34 -25.43 14.46
N LEU A 288 -2.98 -26.10 13.36
CA LEU A 288 -3.46 -27.45 13.04
C LEU A 288 -3.02 -28.44 14.12
N ASP A 289 -1.77 -28.42 14.56
CA ASP A 289 -1.29 -29.30 15.61
C ASP A 289 -2.04 -29.06 16.94
N GLN A 290 -2.31 -27.80 17.29
CA GLN A 290 -3.14 -27.45 18.45
C GLN A 290 -4.58 -27.94 18.32
N LEU A 291 -5.18 -27.81 17.13
CA LEU A 291 -6.54 -28.30 16.87
C LEU A 291 -6.60 -29.83 16.93
N VAL A 292 -5.59 -30.52 16.40
CA VAL A 292 -5.48 -31.98 16.50
C VAL A 292 -5.37 -32.40 17.96
N GLN A 293 -4.49 -31.77 18.75
CA GLN A 293 -4.37 -32.06 20.19
C GLN A 293 -5.68 -31.78 20.95
N ALA A 294 -6.36 -30.68 20.66
CA ALA A 294 -7.65 -30.36 21.27
C ALA A 294 -8.73 -31.38 20.88
N THR A 295 -8.75 -31.80 19.62
CA THR A 295 -9.69 -32.82 19.13
C THR A 295 -9.42 -34.18 19.78
N ASP A 296 -8.16 -34.56 19.93
CA ASP A 296 -7.79 -35.81 20.59
C ASP A 296 -8.12 -35.76 22.09
N ALA A 297 -7.87 -34.64 22.77
CA ALA A 297 -8.30 -34.44 24.15
C ALA A 297 -9.82 -34.53 24.31
N GLN A 298 -10.59 -33.89 23.42
CA GLN A 298 -12.04 -34.01 23.40
C GLN A 298 -12.50 -35.45 23.13
N ARG A 299 -11.84 -36.17 22.20
CA ARG A 299 -12.15 -37.59 21.95
C ARG A 299 -11.89 -38.46 23.18
N GLU A 300 -10.82 -38.21 23.93
CA GLU A 300 -10.56 -38.91 25.19
C GLU A 300 -11.60 -38.57 26.25
N GLU A 301 -12.01 -37.31 26.38
CA GLU A 301 -13.12 -36.92 27.27
C GLU A 301 -14.44 -37.59 26.87
N TYR A 302 -14.78 -37.62 25.59
CA TYR A 302 -15.96 -38.32 25.09
C TYR A 302 -15.89 -39.81 25.38
N ARG A 303 -14.75 -40.47 25.18
CA ARG A 303 -14.58 -41.88 25.55
C ARG A 303 -14.77 -42.10 27.05
N ARG A 304 -14.18 -41.25 27.89
CA ARG A 304 -14.38 -41.34 29.34
C ARG A 304 -15.85 -41.14 29.73
N LEU A 305 -16.51 -40.17 29.11
CA LEU A 305 -17.92 -39.91 29.36
C LEU A 305 -18.79 -41.07 28.86
N GLU A 306 -18.49 -41.65 27.70
CA GLU A 306 -19.14 -42.87 27.19
C GLU A 306 -18.92 -44.06 28.12
N ASP A 307 -17.70 -44.27 28.62
CA ASP A 307 -17.39 -45.31 29.60
C ASP A 307 -18.16 -45.07 30.91
N GLU A 308 -18.22 -43.84 31.41
CA GLU A 308 -19.03 -43.47 32.58
C GLU A 308 -20.52 -43.68 32.32
N HIS A 309 -21.02 -43.34 31.14
CA HIS A 309 -22.41 -43.57 30.74
C HIS A 309 -22.71 -45.05 30.62
N GLN A 310 -21.82 -45.86 30.06
CA GLN A 310 -21.95 -47.32 29.99
C GLN A 310 -21.89 -47.94 31.38
N GLN A 311 -21.03 -47.45 32.29
CA GLN A 311 -21.01 -47.89 33.68
C GLN A 311 -22.31 -47.52 34.40
N LYS A 312 -22.81 -46.31 34.21
CA LYS A 312 -24.11 -45.87 34.75
C LYS A 312 -25.25 -46.69 34.18
N LEU A 313 -25.28 -46.93 32.86
CA LEU A 313 -26.27 -47.78 32.21
C LEU A 313 -26.19 -49.22 32.72
N ALA A 314 -25.00 -49.81 32.85
CA ALA A 314 -24.83 -51.14 33.42
C ALA A 314 -25.29 -51.19 34.89
N SER A 315 -25.02 -50.14 35.68
CA SER A 315 -25.54 -50.03 37.04
C SER A 315 -27.06 -49.92 37.07
N LEU A 316 -27.65 -49.13 36.16
CA LEU A 316 -29.10 -48.97 36.04
C LEU A 316 -29.76 -50.25 35.53
N GLU A 317 -29.17 -50.94 34.57
CA GLU A 317 -29.58 -52.27 34.09
C GLU A 317 -29.53 -53.29 35.20
N ASN A 318 -28.48 -53.27 36.05
CA ASN A 318 -28.42 -54.12 37.23
C ASN A 318 -29.50 -53.74 38.24
N THR A 319 -29.72 -52.46 38.55
CA THR A 319 -30.83 -52.07 39.44
C THR A 319 -32.20 -52.39 38.85
N LEU A 320 -32.38 -52.31 37.53
CA LEU A 320 -33.61 -52.71 36.86
C LEU A 320 -33.79 -54.22 36.88
N ARG A 321 -32.71 -54.99 36.77
CA ARG A 321 -32.71 -56.44 36.90
C ARG A 321 -33.03 -56.83 38.35
N ASP A 322 -32.43 -56.17 39.33
CA ASP A 322 -32.74 -56.33 40.76
C ASP A 322 -34.19 -55.96 41.04
N LEU A 323 -34.71 -54.85 40.51
CA LEU A 323 -36.12 -54.46 40.64
C LEU A 323 -37.05 -55.42 39.89
N LEU A 324 -36.64 -55.99 38.76
CA LEU A 324 -37.40 -57.01 38.03
C LEU A 324 -37.44 -58.32 38.81
N ASP A 325 -36.33 -58.70 39.44
CA ASP A 325 -36.24 -59.88 40.28
C ASP A 325 -37.01 -59.65 41.58
N GLU A 326 -36.94 -58.47 42.21
CA GLU A 326 -37.81 -58.06 43.32
C GLU A 326 -39.28 -57.98 42.91
N ALA A 327 -39.60 -57.56 41.69
CA ALA A 327 -40.97 -57.51 41.19
C ALA A 327 -41.49 -58.90 40.83
N LYS A 328 -40.63 -59.80 40.33
CA LYS A 328 -40.97 -61.22 40.14
C LYS A 328 -41.11 -61.93 41.49
N ASP A 329 -40.24 -61.65 42.44
CA ASP A 329 -40.34 -62.14 43.81
C ASP A 329 -41.61 -61.58 44.46
N CYS A 330 -41.92 -60.30 44.28
CA CYS A 330 -43.18 -59.71 44.72
C CYS A 330 -44.38 -60.29 43.97
N ALA A 331 -44.28 -60.62 42.68
CA ALA A 331 -45.36 -61.25 41.93
C ALA A 331 -45.58 -62.70 42.37
N GLU A 332 -44.51 -63.47 42.59
CA GLU A 332 -44.56 -64.81 43.17
C GLU A 332 -45.04 -64.78 44.61
N LEU A 333 -44.64 -63.78 45.38
CA LEU A 333 -45.05 -63.60 46.77
C LEU A 333 -46.48 -63.08 46.84
N LEU A 334 -46.94 -62.27 45.88
CA LEU A 334 -48.33 -61.89 45.68
C LEU A 334 -49.16 -63.08 45.20
N GLU A 335 -48.65 -63.95 44.33
CA GLU A 335 -49.36 -65.17 43.88
C GLU A 335 -49.43 -66.21 45.02
N LYS A 336 -48.36 -66.36 45.80
CA LYS A 336 -48.32 -67.13 47.05
C LYS A 336 -49.23 -66.51 48.12
N GLN A 337 -49.27 -65.17 48.23
CA GLN A 337 -50.20 -64.46 49.12
C GLN A 337 -51.62 -64.53 48.60
N GLN A 338 -51.88 -64.57 47.30
CA GLN A 338 -53.23 -64.64 46.74
C GLN A 338 -53.80 -66.05 46.94
N THR A 339 -52.96 -67.09 46.80
CA THR A 339 -53.32 -68.47 47.19
C THR A 339 -53.40 -68.66 48.71
N GLN A 340 -52.58 -67.98 49.51
CA GLN A 340 -52.68 -67.98 50.97
C GLN A 340 -53.88 -67.18 51.47
N VAL A 341 -54.21 -66.04 50.86
CA VAL A 341 -55.38 -65.20 51.14
C VAL A 341 -56.64 -65.87 50.63
N GLU A 342 -56.65 -66.64 49.55
CA GLU A 342 -57.80 -67.48 49.16
C GLU A 342 -58.05 -68.59 50.19
N ARG A 343 -56.99 -69.24 50.70
CA ARG A 343 -57.09 -70.22 51.80
C ARG A 343 -57.57 -69.58 53.10
N GLU A 344 -56.94 -68.47 53.50
CA GLU A 344 -57.31 -67.73 54.71
C GLU A 344 -58.68 -67.05 54.54
N CYS A 345 -59.11 -66.68 53.33
CA CYS A 345 -60.48 -66.21 53.07
C CYS A 345 -61.48 -67.36 53.19
N GLN A 346 -61.20 -68.56 52.69
CA GLN A 346 -62.11 -69.69 52.86
C GLN A 346 -62.22 -70.17 54.32
N GLU A 347 -61.14 -70.09 55.12
CA GLU A 347 -61.17 -70.49 56.53
C GLU A 347 -61.57 -69.37 57.51
N GLN A 348 -61.16 -68.13 57.25
CA GLN A 348 -61.39 -66.99 58.14
C GLN A 348 -62.62 -66.16 57.76
N ILE A 349 -63.06 -66.06 56.49
CA ILE A 349 -64.31 -65.33 56.17
C ILE A 349 -65.52 -65.89 56.93
N PRO A 350 -65.77 -67.20 57.06
CA PRO A 350 -66.90 -67.66 57.87
C PRO A 350 -66.73 -67.37 59.37
N LYS A 351 -65.50 -67.36 59.91
CA LYS A 351 -65.22 -66.99 61.31
C LYS A 351 -65.34 -65.49 61.58
N LEU A 352 -64.72 -64.65 60.75
CA LEU A 352 -64.85 -63.20 60.79
C LEU A 352 -66.28 -62.77 60.47
N ARG A 353 -67.02 -63.45 59.58
CA ARG A 353 -68.42 -63.11 59.31
C ARG A 353 -69.33 -63.46 60.49
N ALA A 354 -68.99 -64.48 61.28
CA ALA A 354 -69.67 -64.78 62.54
C ALA A 354 -69.30 -63.77 63.65
N GLU A 355 -68.01 -63.46 63.85
CA GLU A 355 -67.56 -62.44 64.82
C GLU A 355 -68.02 -61.03 64.44
N LEU A 356 -68.04 -60.69 63.15
CA LEU A 356 -68.52 -59.41 62.64
C LEU A 356 -70.04 -59.35 62.69
N MET A 357 -70.78 -60.46 62.52
CA MET A 357 -72.22 -60.47 62.82
C MET A 357 -72.48 -60.28 64.31
N GLU A 358 -71.70 -60.90 65.19
CA GLU A 358 -71.82 -60.73 66.64
C GLU A 358 -71.42 -59.31 67.10
N GLN A 359 -70.40 -58.70 66.48
CA GLN A 359 -70.05 -57.30 66.71
C GLN A 359 -71.02 -56.32 66.03
N ILE A 360 -71.58 -56.64 64.87
CA ILE A 360 -72.61 -55.83 64.21
C ILE A 360 -73.90 -55.90 65.00
N ASP A 361 -74.31 -57.05 65.53
CA ASP A 361 -75.48 -57.17 66.40
C ASP A 361 -75.23 -56.49 67.75
N GLY A 362 -74.03 -56.61 68.34
CA GLY A 362 -73.66 -55.89 69.55
C GLY A 362 -73.53 -54.36 69.38
N VAL A 363 -73.06 -53.89 68.21
CA VAL A 363 -73.07 -52.47 67.85
C VAL A 363 -74.48 -52.02 67.52
N ARG A 364 -75.28 -52.83 66.83
CA ARG A 364 -76.68 -52.54 66.50
C ARG A 364 -77.52 -52.42 67.76
N ASP A 365 -77.35 -53.29 68.74
CA ASP A 365 -78.08 -53.22 70.02
C ASP A 365 -77.65 -51.98 70.83
N ARG A 366 -76.35 -51.69 70.92
CA ARG A 366 -75.85 -50.45 71.56
C ARG A 366 -76.27 -49.19 70.79
N ASN A 367 -76.36 -49.26 69.47
CA ASN A 367 -76.75 -48.14 68.64
C ASN A 367 -78.27 -47.96 68.64
N ILE A 368 -79.06 -49.02 68.80
CA ILE A 368 -80.51 -48.94 69.08
C ILE A 368 -80.71 -48.33 70.47
N GLU A 369 -79.98 -48.74 71.50
CA GLU A 369 -80.07 -48.16 72.85
C GLU A 369 -79.63 -46.68 72.88
N ASN A 370 -78.56 -46.34 72.16
CA ASN A 370 -78.11 -44.96 71.99
C ASN A 370 -79.05 -44.15 71.12
N LEU A 371 -79.63 -44.72 70.05
CA LEU A 371 -80.65 -44.06 69.24
C LEU A 371 -81.92 -43.86 70.04
N ASP A 372 -82.31 -44.77 70.93
CA ASP A 372 -83.49 -44.61 71.80
C ASP A 372 -83.25 -43.54 72.88
N ASN A 373 -82.03 -43.45 73.42
CA ASN A 373 -81.63 -42.38 74.36
C ASN A 373 -81.47 -41.01 73.67
N ILE A 374 -80.92 -41.00 72.45
CA ILE A 374 -80.83 -39.80 71.62
C ILE A 374 -82.21 -39.41 71.12
N GLU A 375 -83.08 -40.35 70.77
CA GLU A 375 -84.46 -40.10 70.33
C GLU A 375 -85.28 -39.57 71.49
N LYS A 376 -85.16 -40.09 72.71
CA LYS A 376 -85.77 -39.49 73.93
C LYS A 376 -85.21 -38.11 74.26
N SER A 377 -83.90 -37.91 74.13
CA SER A 377 -83.28 -36.59 74.33
C SER A 377 -83.64 -35.58 73.24
N ILE A 378 -83.77 -36.03 71.99
CA ILE A 378 -84.14 -35.20 70.84
C ILE A 378 -85.64 -34.94 70.89
N THR A 379 -86.51 -35.89 71.25
CA THR A 379 -87.94 -35.62 71.44
C THR A 379 -88.18 -34.69 72.61
N ASP A 380 -87.50 -34.83 73.75
CA ASP A 380 -87.62 -33.87 74.86
C ASP A 380 -87.12 -32.46 74.50
N VAL A 381 -86.04 -32.35 73.71
CA VAL A 381 -85.53 -31.04 73.24
C VAL A 381 -86.40 -30.50 72.11
N THR A 382 -86.86 -31.35 71.19
CA THR A 382 -87.70 -30.96 70.05
C THR A 382 -89.09 -30.58 70.52
N ASP A 383 -89.69 -31.26 71.49
CA ASP A 383 -90.98 -30.88 72.06
C ASP A 383 -90.87 -29.58 72.86
N LYS A 384 -89.76 -29.35 73.59
CA LYS A 384 -89.49 -28.04 74.22
C LYS A 384 -89.26 -26.91 73.20
N GLU A 385 -88.50 -27.16 72.15
CA GLU A 385 -88.24 -26.17 71.09
C GLU A 385 -89.50 -25.95 70.23
N LYS A 386 -90.36 -26.95 70.07
CA LYS A 386 -91.63 -26.86 69.35
C LYS A 386 -92.68 -26.12 70.18
N GLU A 387 -92.74 -26.36 71.50
CA GLU A 387 -93.52 -25.52 72.42
C GLU A 387 -93.01 -24.07 72.42
N GLN A 388 -91.69 -23.86 72.44
CA GLN A 388 -91.10 -22.52 72.35
C GLN A 388 -91.37 -21.84 71.00
N ALA A 389 -91.24 -22.57 69.89
CA ALA A 389 -91.53 -22.07 68.55
C ALA A 389 -93.03 -21.76 68.38
N GLU A 390 -93.93 -22.58 68.91
CA GLU A 390 -95.37 -22.28 68.89
C GLU A 390 -95.72 -21.09 69.80
N THR A 391 -95.06 -20.91 70.94
CA THR A 391 -95.22 -19.69 71.75
C THR A 391 -94.67 -18.45 71.05
N LEU A 392 -93.53 -18.56 70.35
CA LEU A 392 -92.95 -17.47 69.57
C LEU A 392 -93.79 -17.14 68.33
N GLU A 393 -94.37 -18.11 67.64
CA GLU A 393 -95.31 -17.85 66.54
C GLU A 393 -96.60 -17.20 67.04
N ARG A 394 -97.12 -17.63 68.20
CA ARG A 394 -98.27 -16.95 68.84
C ARG A 394 -97.91 -15.52 69.26
N ASP A 395 -96.71 -15.29 69.78
CA ASP A 395 -96.27 -13.95 70.18
C ASP A 395 -95.98 -13.06 68.97
N VAL A 396 -95.45 -13.60 67.87
CA VAL A 396 -95.24 -12.87 66.62
C VAL A 396 -96.56 -12.50 65.97
N THR A 397 -97.52 -13.43 65.89
CA THR A 397 -98.87 -13.14 65.36
C THR A 397 -99.62 -12.14 66.23
N LEU A 398 -99.52 -12.25 67.56
CA LEU A 398 -100.08 -11.26 68.50
C LEU A 398 -99.40 -9.90 68.35
N MET A 399 -98.07 -9.85 68.19
CA MET A 399 -97.34 -8.62 67.92
C MET A 399 -97.72 -8.01 66.57
N GLU A 400 -97.90 -8.80 65.51
CA GLU A 400 -98.34 -8.32 64.20
C GLU A 400 -99.74 -7.72 64.25
N GLU A 401 -100.68 -8.36 64.95
CA GLU A 401 -102.02 -7.79 65.20
C GLU A 401 -101.96 -6.50 66.01
N GLN A 402 -101.13 -6.45 67.05
CA GLN A 402 -100.92 -5.25 67.86
C GLN A 402 -100.26 -4.13 67.05
N LEU A 403 -99.31 -4.44 66.16
CA LEU A 403 -98.60 -3.47 65.34
C LEU A 403 -99.50 -2.94 64.21
N ALA A 404 -100.34 -3.80 63.63
CA ALA A 404 -101.39 -3.39 62.69
C ALA A 404 -102.40 -2.44 63.36
N THR A 405 -102.86 -2.78 64.56
CA THR A 405 -103.79 -1.95 65.36
C THR A 405 -103.13 -0.63 65.76
N ALA A 406 -101.87 -0.65 66.21
CA ALA A 406 -101.11 0.55 66.55
C ALA A 406 -100.88 1.45 65.33
N LYS A 407 -100.63 0.88 64.15
CA LYS A 407 -100.44 1.65 62.90
C LYS A 407 -101.72 2.35 62.46
N VAL A 408 -102.88 1.71 62.61
CA VAL A 408 -104.20 2.34 62.36
C VAL A 408 -104.44 3.45 63.38
N ASN A 409 -104.28 3.18 64.67
CA ASN A 409 -104.45 4.18 65.74
C ASN A 409 -103.51 5.38 65.57
N MET A 410 -102.25 5.16 65.20
CA MET A 410 -101.27 6.22 65.00
C MET A 410 -101.62 7.08 63.78
N LYS A 411 -102.23 6.50 62.74
CA LYS A 411 -102.75 7.24 61.59
C LYS A 411 -103.96 8.10 61.98
N ASP A 412 -104.87 7.55 62.78
CA ASP A 412 -106.06 8.25 63.26
C ASP A 412 -105.70 9.38 64.23
N ILE A 413 -104.75 9.15 65.15
CA ILE A 413 -104.20 10.17 66.05
C ILE A 413 -103.52 11.28 65.24
N LYS A 414 -102.72 10.92 64.21
CA LYS A 414 -102.07 11.90 63.35
C LYS A 414 -103.09 12.77 62.60
N ALA A 415 -104.17 12.17 62.11
CA ALA A 415 -105.29 12.88 61.50
C ALA A 415 -105.99 13.81 62.50
N ALA A 416 -106.28 13.32 63.70
CA ALA A 416 -106.90 14.11 64.76
C ALA A 416 -106.02 15.28 65.23
N ILE A 417 -104.72 15.08 65.43
CA ILE A 417 -103.80 16.15 65.80
C ILE A 417 -103.72 17.21 64.69
N ALA A 418 -103.58 16.81 63.43
CA ALA A 418 -103.51 17.76 62.32
C ALA A 418 -104.79 18.60 62.20
N VAL A 419 -105.96 17.95 62.30
CA VAL A 419 -107.26 18.63 62.29
C VAL A 419 -107.40 19.55 63.51
N LYS A 420 -106.99 19.10 64.70
CA LYS A 420 -107.05 19.89 65.93
C LYS A 420 -106.15 21.13 65.87
N ILE A 421 -104.94 21.00 65.33
CA ILE A 421 -104.01 22.12 65.11
C ILE A 421 -104.63 23.14 64.17
N VAL A 422 -105.21 22.71 63.04
CA VAL A 422 -105.89 23.60 62.09
C VAL A 422 -107.07 24.30 62.77
N ARG A 423 -107.89 23.55 63.52
CA ARG A 423 -109.05 24.07 64.24
C ARG A 423 -108.68 25.08 65.33
N ASP A 424 -107.64 24.81 66.11
CA ASP A 424 -107.20 25.72 67.18
C ASP A 424 -106.50 26.97 66.64
N ARG A 425 -105.70 26.86 65.57
CA ARG A 425 -105.14 28.02 64.86
C ARG A 425 -106.25 28.95 64.36
N LEU A 426 -107.30 28.39 63.77
CA LEU A 426 -108.45 29.17 63.28
C LEU A 426 -109.34 29.73 64.41
N ARG A 427 -109.35 29.12 65.60
CA ARG A 427 -110.17 29.57 66.74
C ARG A 427 -109.71 30.90 67.35
N PHE A 428 -108.42 31.21 67.29
CA PHE A 428 -107.87 32.46 67.87
C PHE A 428 -107.79 33.63 66.88
N ASP A 429 -108.09 33.38 65.59
CA ASP A 429 -108.08 34.41 64.57
C ASP A 429 -109.47 35.08 64.51
N LYS A 430 -109.60 36.28 65.09
CA LYS A 430 -110.89 36.97 65.31
C LYS A 430 -111.62 37.41 64.03
N PHE A 431 -111.11 37.09 62.83
CA PHE A 431 -111.61 37.60 61.55
C PHE A 431 -112.24 36.58 60.59
N LEU A 432 -112.27 35.28 60.89
CA LEU A 432 -112.89 34.27 60.01
C LEU A 432 -114.01 33.52 60.76
N ARG A 433 -115.26 33.92 60.53
CA ARG A 433 -116.48 33.28 61.07
C ARG A 433 -117.10 32.22 60.14
N ASP A 434 -116.45 31.83 59.05
CA ASP A 434 -116.94 30.75 58.20
C ASP A 434 -116.46 29.39 58.70
N LYS A 435 -117.40 28.62 59.25
CA LYS A 435 -117.15 27.27 59.77
C LYS A 435 -117.10 26.20 58.66
N ASP A 436 -117.63 26.49 57.48
CA ASP A 436 -117.80 25.47 56.42
C ASP A 436 -116.53 25.24 55.57
N GLU A 437 -115.52 26.12 55.65
CA GLU A 437 -114.29 26.01 54.83
C GLU A 437 -113.06 25.45 55.56
N GLN A 438 -113.18 25.09 56.84
CA GLN A 438 -112.04 24.76 57.72
C GLN A 438 -111.21 23.57 57.24
N LEU A 439 -111.80 22.64 56.48
CA LEU A 439 -111.15 21.42 55.99
C LEU A 439 -110.63 21.51 54.55
N LYS A 440 -110.80 22.65 53.85
CA LYS A 440 -110.29 22.82 52.47
C LYS A 440 -108.76 22.69 52.37
N VAL A 441 -108.04 23.03 53.44
CA VAL A 441 -106.57 22.96 53.52
C VAL A 441 -106.05 21.53 53.28
N PHE A 442 -106.85 20.50 53.59
CA PHE A 442 -106.50 19.09 53.36
C PHE A 442 -106.78 18.60 51.92
N ARG A 443 -107.40 19.43 51.05
CA ARG A 443 -107.73 19.08 49.64
C ARG A 443 -106.67 19.53 48.62
N THR A 444 -105.66 20.29 49.04
CA THR A 444 -104.56 20.77 48.19
C THR A 444 -103.56 19.63 47.89
N LYS A 445 -103.02 19.56 46.66
CA LYS A 445 -102.08 18.48 46.25
C LYS A 445 -100.88 18.42 47.21
N GLY A 446 -100.77 17.30 47.94
CA GLY A 446 -99.75 17.04 48.97
C GLY A 446 -100.31 16.84 50.37
N GLY A 447 -101.45 17.47 50.71
CA GLY A 447 -102.15 17.36 52.00
C GLY A 447 -101.31 17.79 53.23
N VAL A 448 -101.93 18.30 54.28
CA VAL A 448 -101.18 18.54 55.54
C VAL A 448 -100.81 17.18 56.13
N TRP A 449 -99.52 16.87 56.16
CA TRP A 449 -98.92 15.62 56.63
C TRP A 449 -99.37 14.33 55.90
N GLY A 450 -99.82 14.46 54.65
CA GLY A 450 -100.24 13.33 53.81
C GLY A 450 -101.61 12.73 54.15
N ILE A 451 -102.42 13.42 54.97
CA ILE A 451 -103.76 12.99 55.37
C ILE A 451 -104.77 13.27 54.25
N LYS A 452 -105.64 12.30 53.94
CA LYS A 452 -106.67 12.45 52.89
C LYS A 452 -107.87 13.26 53.41
N PRO A 453 -108.60 13.99 52.54
CA PRO A 453 -109.74 14.82 52.96
C PRO A 453 -110.82 14.07 53.75
N LYS A 454 -111.14 12.84 53.35
CA LYS A 454 -112.13 11.99 54.05
C LYS A 454 -111.68 11.59 55.46
N GLU A 455 -110.38 11.41 55.68
CA GLU A 455 -109.80 11.05 56.99
C GLU A 455 -109.82 12.28 57.92
N ALA A 456 -109.58 13.48 57.38
CA ALA A 456 -109.70 14.73 58.13
C ALA A 456 -111.14 15.04 58.55
N GLU A 457 -112.14 14.79 57.69
CA GLU A 457 -113.57 14.96 58.00
C GLU A 457 -114.04 13.98 59.09
N ALA A 458 -113.57 12.73 59.07
CA ALA A 458 -113.89 11.75 60.11
C ALA A 458 -113.26 12.11 61.47
N ALA A 459 -112.00 12.55 61.47
CA ALA A 459 -111.32 12.99 62.68
C ALA A 459 -111.93 14.26 63.29
N ASP A 460 -112.41 15.21 62.47
CA ASP A 460 -113.09 16.41 62.97
C ASP A 460 -114.42 16.10 63.68
N LYS A 461 -115.16 15.09 63.20
CA LYS A 461 -116.35 14.59 63.88
C LYS A 461 -116.01 13.98 65.24
N GLN A 462 -115.00 13.12 65.31
CA GLN A 462 -114.55 12.51 66.57
C GLN A 462 -114.04 13.56 67.56
N ILE A 463 -113.28 14.56 67.11
CA ILE A 463 -112.84 15.68 67.96
C ILE A 463 -114.03 16.47 68.48
N SER A 464 -115.05 16.70 67.66
CA SER A 464 -116.26 17.41 68.07
C SER A 464 -117.05 16.63 69.14
N GLU A 465 -117.16 15.31 69.01
CA GLU A 465 -117.77 14.45 70.02
C GLU A 465 -116.96 14.39 71.32
N LEU A 466 -115.63 14.29 71.23
CA LEU A 466 -114.75 14.35 72.40
C LEU A 466 -114.80 15.70 73.09
N GLN A 467 -114.87 16.80 72.33
CA GLN A 467 -115.08 18.14 72.90
C GLN A 467 -116.42 18.24 73.61
N LYS A 468 -117.49 17.67 73.04
CA LYS A 468 -118.80 17.64 73.68
C LYS A 468 -118.78 16.85 75.00
N ARG A 469 -118.12 15.68 75.02
CA ARG A 469 -117.91 14.89 76.24
C ARG A 469 -117.02 15.60 77.27
N ILE A 470 -115.98 16.31 76.84
CA ILE A 470 -115.13 17.11 77.74
C ILE A 470 -115.94 18.29 78.29
N ASP A 471 -116.75 18.97 77.48
CA ASP A 471 -117.60 20.08 77.94
C ASP A 471 -118.69 19.58 78.92
N GLU A 472 -119.18 18.35 78.77
CA GLU A 472 -120.09 17.66 79.72
C GLU A 472 -119.39 17.27 81.03
N LEU A 473 -118.11 16.88 81.00
CA LEU A 473 -117.34 16.40 82.16
C LEU A 473 -116.53 17.49 82.88
N CYS A 474 -116.33 18.67 82.27
CA CYS A 474 -115.48 19.73 82.82
C CYS A 474 -116.29 20.75 83.66
N PRO A 475 -116.12 20.81 84.99
CA PRO A 475 -116.94 21.64 85.90
C PRO A 475 -116.83 23.15 85.63
N ILE A 476 -115.78 23.58 84.94
CA ILE A 476 -115.50 25.00 84.63
C ILE A 476 -116.22 25.47 83.36
N ARG A 477 -116.60 24.54 82.46
CA ARG A 477 -117.31 24.86 81.19
C ARG A 477 -118.77 24.40 81.16
N GLY A 478 -119.14 23.39 81.96
CA GLY A 478 -120.46 22.74 81.94
C GLY A 478 -121.49 23.25 82.95
N SER A 479 -121.25 24.34 83.68
CA SER A 479 -122.24 24.91 84.63
C SER A 479 -122.64 26.34 84.27
N ARG A 480 -123.60 26.44 83.35
CA ARG A 480 -124.72 27.41 83.34
C ARG A 480 -125.82 26.85 82.44
N LYS A 481 -126.63 25.94 83.00
CA LYS A 481 -128.07 25.97 82.72
C LYS A 481 -128.57 27.28 83.35
N GLY A 482 -129.05 28.20 82.52
CA GLY A 482 -130.18 29.02 82.91
C GLY A 482 -131.42 28.18 82.60
N GLU A 483 -132.17 27.84 83.62
CA GLU A 483 -133.52 27.26 83.52
C GLU A 483 -134.48 28.18 82.75
N PRO A 484 -135.60 27.64 82.23
CA PRO A 484 -136.69 28.43 81.71
C PRO A 484 -137.52 29.02 82.86
N SER A 485 -137.95 30.27 82.73
CA SER A 485 -139.06 30.84 83.51
C SER A 485 -139.71 31.96 82.69
N GLU A 486 -141.01 31.74 82.40
CA GLU A 486 -142.08 32.70 82.02
C GLU A 486 -141.82 33.76 80.92
#